data_AF-A0A9P6QM69-F1
#
_entry.id   AF-A0A9P6QM69-F1
#
_cell.length_a   1.000
_cell.length_b   1.000
_cell.length_c   1.000
_cell.angle_alpha   90.00
_cell.angle_beta   90.00
_cell.angle_gamma   90.00
#
_symmetry.space_group_name_H-M   'P 1'
#
loop_
_entity.id
_entity.type
_entity.pdbx_description
1 polymer ?
#
loop_
_entity_poly.entity_id
_entity_poly.type
_entity_poly.pdbx_seq_one_letter_code
_entity_poly.pdbx_strand_id
1 'polypeptide(L)'
;MYNEWTIEVENAKRASTPTHRKRPSLFKVLWRCYGLYAMVPLASGFLEGVCKISEAVLLGYVIRFFNNPDMTIKQGMGYAIALFLVTLIHGTFHHNNFFHVLRLGTWTRQSLIALMYRKCLTLSTSSSISTGTVVNLISNDLQPFENFIPIGLYIILGPLEMIAGMYFLWQELGVACLAGLLALLLLMP
;
A
#
# COMPACT_ATOMS: atom_id res chain seq x y z
N MET A 1 -2.16 -20.95 1.33
CA MET A 1 -3.54 -20.53 0.99
C MET A 1 -4.57 -21.64 1.05
N TYR A 2 -4.46 -22.74 0.28
CA TYR A 2 -5.48 -23.82 0.31
C TYR A 2 -5.71 -24.42 1.70
N ASN A 3 -4.63 -24.76 2.43
CA ASN A 3 -4.73 -25.32 3.79
C ASN A 3 -5.38 -24.32 4.77
N GLU A 4 -5.01 -23.04 4.69
CA GLU A 4 -5.63 -21.98 5.50
C GLU A 4 -7.11 -21.78 5.17
N TRP A 5 -7.49 -21.93 3.91
CA TRP A 5 -8.89 -21.92 3.48
C TRP A 5 -9.67 -23.09 4.07
N THR A 6 -9.11 -24.31 4.06
CA THR A 6 -9.78 -25.46 4.66
C THR A 6 -9.95 -25.29 6.18
N ILE A 7 -8.96 -24.72 6.87
CA ILE A 7 -9.05 -24.40 8.30
C ILE A 7 -10.16 -23.37 8.56
N GLU A 8 -10.26 -22.30 7.76
CA GLU A 8 -11.33 -21.30 7.91
C GLU A 8 -12.73 -21.91 7.68
N VAL A 9 -12.87 -22.77 6.68
CA VAL A 9 -14.12 -23.48 6.40
C VAL A 9 -14.52 -24.37 7.58
N GLU A 10 -13.56 -25.08 8.18
CA GLU A 10 -13.82 -25.91 9.35
C GLU A 10 -14.19 -25.08 10.58
N ASN A 11 -13.47 -23.98 10.84
CA ASN A 11 -13.77 -23.05 11.91
C ASN A 11 -15.16 -22.42 11.76
N ALA A 12 -15.57 -22.07 10.54
CA ALA A 12 -16.91 -21.55 10.26
C ALA A 12 -18.01 -22.60 10.53
N LYS A 13 -17.76 -23.87 10.19
CA LYS A 13 -18.68 -24.98 10.51
C LYS A 13 -18.82 -25.18 12.02
N ARG A 14 -17.70 -25.23 12.75
CA ARG A 14 -17.70 -25.39 14.21
C ARG A 14 -18.39 -24.24 14.94
N ALA A 15 -18.26 -23.02 14.42
CA ALA A 15 -18.89 -21.83 14.98
C ALA A 15 -20.33 -21.58 14.49
N SER A 16 -20.89 -22.47 13.66
CA SER A 16 -22.28 -22.37 13.19
C SER A 16 -23.23 -23.04 14.19
N THR A 17 -24.35 -22.40 14.47
CA THR A 17 -25.45 -22.97 15.27
C THR A 17 -26.60 -23.40 14.34
N PRO A 18 -27.58 -24.19 14.83
CA PRO A 18 -28.75 -24.58 14.04
C PRO A 18 -29.53 -23.37 13.49
N THR A 19 -29.52 -22.26 14.24
CA THR A 19 -30.23 -21.02 13.90
C THR A 19 -29.37 -20.02 13.12
N HIS A 20 -28.04 -20.13 13.14
CA HIS A 20 -27.15 -19.18 12.46
C HIS A 20 -25.90 -19.86 11.89
N ARG A 21 -25.78 -19.84 10.55
CA ARG A 21 -24.60 -20.36 9.85
C ARG A 21 -23.55 -19.26 9.65
N LYS A 22 -22.36 -19.47 10.21
CA LYS A 22 -21.21 -18.58 10.00
C LYS A 22 -20.59 -18.86 8.63
N ARG A 23 -20.31 -17.80 7.86
CA ARG A 23 -19.64 -17.92 6.56
C ARG A 23 -18.12 -17.84 6.73
N PRO A 24 -17.34 -18.68 6.03
CA PRO A 24 -15.88 -18.55 6.02
C PRO A 24 -15.47 -17.22 5.37
N SER A 25 -14.42 -16.58 5.90
CA SER A 25 -13.94 -15.30 5.40
C SER A 25 -12.64 -15.44 4.61
N LEU A 26 -12.66 -15.10 3.32
CA LEU A 26 -11.47 -15.06 2.49
C LEU A 26 -10.45 -14.03 3.00
N PHE A 27 -10.92 -12.88 3.48
CA PHE A 27 -10.07 -11.83 4.03
C PHE A 27 -9.23 -12.35 5.21
N LYS A 28 -9.81 -13.13 6.13
CA LYS A 28 -9.06 -13.73 7.25
C LYS A 28 -7.98 -14.71 6.78
N VAL A 29 -8.26 -15.46 5.71
CA VAL A 29 -7.30 -16.41 5.12
C VAL A 29 -6.15 -15.67 4.45
N LEU A 30 -6.47 -14.61 3.69
CA LEU A 30 -5.48 -13.72 3.10
C LEU A 30 -4.60 -13.06 4.16
N TRP A 31 -5.21 -12.55 5.24
CA TRP A 31 -4.47 -11.96 6.35
C TRP A 31 -3.54 -12.95 7.05
N ARG A 32 -3.98 -14.19 7.29
CA ARG A 32 -3.11 -15.24 7.85
C ARG A 32 -1.96 -15.63 6.91
N CYS A 33 -2.20 -15.66 5.59
CA CYS A 33 -1.16 -16.02 4.62
C CYS A 33 -0.16 -14.89 4.39
N TYR A 34 -0.64 -13.64 4.34
CA TYR A 34 0.10 -12.50 3.79
C TYR A 34 0.27 -11.32 4.73
N GLY A 35 -0.45 -11.29 5.87
CA GLY A 35 -0.44 -10.16 6.79
C GLY A 35 0.96 -9.85 7.34
N LEU A 36 1.73 -10.89 7.74
CA LEU A 36 3.11 -10.69 8.18
C LEU A 36 4.02 -10.20 7.04
N TYR A 37 3.80 -10.69 5.81
CA TYR A 37 4.53 -10.23 4.63
C TYR A 37 4.17 -8.79 4.25
N ALA A 38 2.94 -8.35 4.54
CA ALA A 38 2.50 -6.97 4.33
C ALA A 38 3.15 -5.98 5.30
N MET A 39 3.71 -6.43 6.43
CA MET A 39 4.43 -5.55 7.36
C MET A 39 5.72 -4.98 6.77
N VAL A 40 6.40 -5.72 5.89
CA VAL A 40 7.63 -5.26 5.22
C VAL A 40 7.39 -4.03 4.35
N PRO A 41 6.47 -4.06 3.36
CA PRO A 41 6.17 -2.86 2.58
C PRO A 41 5.54 -1.75 3.42
N LEU A 42 4.74 -2.05 4.45
CA LEU A 42 4.24 -1.01 5.36
C LEU A 42 5.39 -0.27 6.07
N ALA A 43 6.36 -1.00 6.61
CA ALA A 43 7.50 -0.40 7.29
C ALA A 43 8.39 0.39 6.31
N SER A 44 8.70 -0.18 5.14
CA SER A 44 9.53 0.51 4.14
C SER A 44 8.82 1.72 3.52
N GLY A 45 7.50 1.66 3.36
CA GLY A 45 6.69 2.78 2.87
C GLY A 45 6.58 3.91 3.90
N PHE A 46 6.50 3.58 5.19
CA PHE A 46 6.61 4.60 6.23
C PHE A 46 7.97 5.31 6.22
N LEU A 47 9.06 4.55 6.09
CA LEU A 47 10.42 5.12 5.98
C LEU A 47 10.59 5.96 4.71
N GLU A 48 10.03 5.50 3.58
CA GLU A 48 9.96 6.28 2.34
C GLU A 48 9.28 7.64 2.57
N GLY A 49 8.12 7.66 3.25
CA GLY A 49 7.40 8.88 3.60
C GLY A 49 8.23 9.84 4.46
N VAL A 50 8.95 9.33 5.46
CA VAL A 50 9.88 10.13 6.29
C VAL A 50 10.98 10.75 5.43
N CYS A 51 11.55 9.99 4.48
CA CYS A 51 12.56 10.52 3.58
C CYS A 51 12.00 11.63 2.67
N LYS A 52 10.83 11.44 2.05
CA LYS A 52 10.18 12.48 1.22
C LYS A 52 9.98 13.80 1.96
N ILE A 53 9.50 13.74 3.20
CA ILE A 53 9.32 14.94 4.02
C ILE A 53 10.68 15.58 4.35
N SER A 54 11.69 14.76 4.65
CA SER A 54 13.05 15.23 4.91
C SER A 54 13.67 15.93 3.70
N GLU A 55 13.43 15.44 2.48
CA GLU A 55 13.86 16.09 1.23
C GLU A 55 13.26 17.49 1.09
N ALA A 56 11.95 17.63 1.32
CA ALA A 56 11.27 18.91 1.23
C ALA A 56 11.85 19.93 2.24
N VAL A 57 12.09 19.49 3.49
CA VAL A 57 12.68 20.34 4.54
C VAL A 57 14.12 20.72 4.20
N LEU A 58 14.94 19.76 3.76
CA LEU A 58 16.35 20.00 3.39
C LEU A 58 16.46 20.92 2.17
N LEU A 59 15.59 20.76 1.19
CA LEU A 59 15.49 21.69 0.05
C LEU A 59 15.15 23.10 0.53
N GLY A 60 14.24 23.25 1.51
CA GLY A 60 13.96 24.52 2.16
C GLY A 60 15.21 25.16 2.78
N TYR A 61 16.05 24.38 3.46
CA TYR A 61 17.33 24.88 4.00
C TYR A 61 18.34 25.27 2.92
N VAL A 62 18.40 24.53 1.81
CA VAL A 62 19.23 24.90 0.65
C VAL A 62 18.77 26.23 0.06
N ILE A 63 17.46 26.46 -0.09
CA ILE A 63 16.90 27.74 -0.56
C ILE A 63 17.24 28.87 0.42
N ARG A 64 17.10 28.63 1.74
CA ARG A 64 17.46 29.62 2.77
C ARG A 64 18.94 29.98 2.73
N PHE A 65 19.83 29.03 2.44
CA PHE A 65 21.25 29.31 2.26
C PHE A 65 21.50 30.32 1.13
N PHE A 66 20.84 30.17 -0.03
CA PHE A 66 21.00 31.11 -1.14
C PHE A 66 20.45 32.51 -0.85
N ASN A 67 19.46 32.63 0.05
CA ASN A 67 18.82 33.90 0.39
C ASN A 67 19.49 34.64 1.56
N ASN A 68 20.43 34.01 2.28
CA ASN A 68 21.08 34.61 3.45
C ASN A 68 22.59 34.79 3.20
N PRO A 69 23.06 36.04 2.99
CA PRO A 69 24.47 36.31 2.70
C PRO A 69 25.41 35.99 3.87
N ASP A 70 24.89 35.91 5.10
CA ASP A 70 25.66 35.63 6.31
C ASP A 70 25.97 34.13 6.50
N MET A 71 25.35 33.24 5.73
CA MET A 71 25.55 31.80 5.88
C MET A 71 26.86 31.34 5.23
N THR A 72 27.62 30.51 5.94
CA THR A 72 28.92 30.05 5.44
C THR A 72 28.76 28.97 4.38
N ILE A 73 29.63 28.94 3.37
CA ILE A 73 29.66 27.88 2.34
C ILE A 73 29.67 26.47 2.94
N LYS A 74 30.36 26.26 4.06
CA LYS A 74 30.38 24.97 4.79
C LYS A 74 28.98 24.51 5.22
N GLN A 75 28.10 25.43 5.63
CA GLN A 75 26.72 25.12 6.00
C GLN A 75 25.89 24.73 4.77
N GLY A 76 26.01 25.51 3.68
CA GLY A 76 25.35 25.21 2.40
C GLY A 76 25.77 23.84 1.83
N MET A 77 27.08 23.54 1.85
CA MET A 77 27.59 22.22 1.47
C MET A 77 27.04 21.10 2.37
N GLY A 78 26.91 21.35 3.67
CA GLY A 78 26.30 20.41 4.62
C GLY A 78 24.85 20.06 4.25
N TYR A 79 24.02 21.07 3.95
CA TYR A 79 22.63 20.85 3.50
C TYR A 79 22.56 20.11 2.17
N ALA A 80 23.42 20.46 1.21
CA ALA A 80 23.45 19.80 -0.10
C ALA A 80 23.84 18.33 0.01
N ILE A 81 24.87 18.01 0.81
CA ILE A 81 25.30 16.62 1.07
C ILE A 81 24.19 15.85 1.80
N ALA A 82 23.56 16.45 2.81
CA ALA A 82 22.46 15.83 3.53
C ALA A 82 21.28 15.52 2.60
N LEU A 83 20.90 16.47 1.73
CA LEU A 83 19.84 16.28 0.73
C LEU A 83 20.19 15.14 -0.23
N PHE A 84 21.41 15.12 -0.77
CA PHE A 84 21.89 14.05 -1.64
C PHE A 84 21.80 12.66 -0.97
N LEU A 85 22.26 12.54 0.28
CA LEU A 85 22.22 11.29 1.02
C LEU A 85 20.78 10.84 1.30
N VAL A 86 19.91 11.75 1.73
CA VAL A 86 18.49 11.46 1.97
C VAL A 86 17.81 11.01 0.67
N THR A 87 18.12 11.63 -0.47
CA THR A 87 17.53 11.23 -1.75
C THR A 87 18.00 9.85 -2.23
N LEU A 88 19.25 9.48 -1.99
CA LEU A 88 19.71 8.10 -2.26
C LEU A 88 19.00 7.07 -1.38
N ILE A 89 18.84 7.38 -0.09
CA ILE A 89 18.13 6.52 0.86
C ILE A 89 16.65 6.40 0.48
N HIS A 90 16.02 7.52 0.12
CA HIS A 90 14.65 7.57 -0.38
C HIS A 90 14.46 6.64 -1.57
N GLY A 91 15.28 6.77 -2.62
CA GLY A 91 15.18 5.92 -3.81
C GLY A 91 15.29 4.42 -3.48
N THR A 92 16.16 4.07 -2.52
CA THR A 92 16.32 2.69 -2.05
C THR A 92 15.04 2.17 -1.36
N PHE A 93 14.46 2.95 -0.44
CA PHE A 93 13.21 2.56 0.23
C PHE A 93 12.03 2.53 -0.73
N HIS A 94 11.95 3.47 -1.66
CA HIS A 94 10.91 3.52 -2.68
C HIS A 94 10.93 2.26 -3.56
N HIS A 95 12.08 1.90 -4.13
CA HIS A 95 12.18 0.71 -4.97
C HIS A 95 11.95 -0.59 -4.17
N ASN A 96 12.44 -0.65 -2.93
CA ASN A 96 12.19 -1.78 -2.05
C ASN A 96 10.69 -1.92 -1.72
N ASN A 97 10.03 -0.82 -1.32
CA ASN A 97 8.59 -0.78 -1.07
C ASN A 97 7.82 -1.26 -2.30
N PHE A 98 8.07 -0.61 -3.44
CA PHE A 98 7.40 -0.91 -4.70
C PHE A 98 7.51 -2.39 -5.08
N PHE A 99 8.71 -2.95 -4.97
CA PHE A 99 8.95 -4.37 -5.24
C PHE A 99 8.15 -5.29 -4.30
N HIS A 100 8.17 -5.03 -3.00
CA HIS A 100 7.46 -5.84 -2.02
C HIS A 100 5.94 -5.76 -2.18
N VAL A 101 5.42 -4.57 -2.44
CA VAL A 101 4.00 -4.32 -2.65
C VAL A 101 3.50 -5.04 -3.91
N LEU A 102 4.20 -4.92 -5.04
CA LEU A 102 3.86 -5.64 -6.27
C LEU A 102 3.95 -7.16 -6.08
N ARG A 103 5.01 -7.63 -5.41
CA ARG A 103 5.17 -9.06 -5.11
C ARG A 103 4.00 -9.59 -4.29
N LEU A 104 3.55 -8.84 -3.28
CA LEU A 104 2.40 -9.21 -2.45
C LEU A 104 1.10 -9.30 -3.28
N GLY A 105 0.88 -8.34 -4.16
CA GLY A 105 -0.21 -8.32 -5.15
C GLY A 105 -0.23 -9.59 -6.00
N THR A 106 0.89 -9.87 -6.67
CA THR A 106 1.06 -11.02 -7.55
C THR A 106 0.90 -12.35 -6.80
N TRP A 107 1.54 -12.52 -5.64
CA TRP A 107 1.43 -13.76 -4.86
C TRP A 107 0.00 -14.03 -4.40
N THR A 108 -0.73 -12.99 -4.02
CA THR A 108 -2.14 -13.11 -3.64
C THR A 108 -2.99 -13.56 -4.81
N ARG A 109 -2.85 -12.91 -5.98
CA ARG A 109 -3.56 -13.30 -7.20
C ARG A 109 -3.27 -14.74 -7.60
N GLN A 110 -1.99 -15.13 -7.67
CA GLN A 110 -1.62 -16.49 -8.07
C GLN A 110 -2.20 -17.55 -7.12
N SER A 111 -2.25 -17.25 -5.82
CA SER A 111 -2.80 -18.19 -4.84
C SER A 111 -4.32 -18.27 -4.88
N LEU A 112 -5.01 -17.18 -5.21
CA LEU A 112 -6.44 -17.17 -5.50
C LEU A 112 -6.76 -17.99 -6.75
N ILE A 113 -6.00 -17.82 -7.84
CA ILE A 113 -6.15 -18.61 -9.06
C ILE A 113 -5.98 -20.11 -8.76
N ALA A 114 -4.92 -20.49 -8.02
CA ALA A 114 -4.68 -21.87 -7.63
C ALA A 114 -5.81 -22.44 -6.73
N LEU A 115 -6.33 -21.64 -5.81
CA LEU A 115 -7.47 -22.01 -4.96
C LEU A 115 -8.73 -22.26 -5.80
N MET A 116 -9.03 -21.38 -6.76
CA MET A 116 -10.19 -21.52 -7.64
C MET A 116 -10.04 -22.72 -8.58
N TYR A 117 -8.86 -22.94 -9.14
CA TYR A 117 -8.58 -24.09 -9.99
C TYR A 117 -8.84 -25.41 -9.24
N ARG A 118 -8.34 -25.55 -8.01
CA ARG A 118 -8.65 -26.70 -7.15
C ARG A 118 -10.15 -26.84 -6.87
N LYS A 119 -10.84 -25.72 -6.64
CA LYS A 119 -12.28 -25.75 -6.41
C LYS A 119 -13.04 -26.28 -7.63
N CYS A 120 -12.65 -25.86 -8.84
CA CYS A 120 -13.21 -26.32 -10.10
C CYS A 120 -13.07 -27.83 -10.29
N LEU A 121 -11.92 -28.41 -9.93
CA LEU A 121 -11.70 -29.86 -10.01
C LEU A 121 -12.55 -30.69 -9.03
N THR A 122 -13.14 -30.06 -8.01
CA THR A 122 -13.98 -30.73 -7.00
C THR A 122 -15.47 -30.45 -7.16
N LEU A 123 -15.85 -29.63 -8.15
CA LEU A 123 -17.24 -29.30 -8.43
C LEU A 123 -17.94 -30.51 -9.07
N SER A 124 -19.16 -30.80 -8.60
CA SER A 124 -19.98 -31.85 -9.20
C SER A 124 -20.39 -31.47 -10.62
N THR A 125 -20.54 -32.46 -11.49
CA THR A 125 -21.08 -32.33 -12.85
C THR A 125 -22.51 -31.77 -12.88
N SER A 126 -23.25 -31.79 -11.76
CA SER A 126 -24.55 -31.15 -11.61
C SER A 126 -24.51 -29.66 -11.27
N SER A 127 -23.31 -29.07 -11.12
CA SER A 127 -23.19 -27.63 -10.85
C SER A 127 -23.62 -26.79 -12.05
N SER A 128 -24.42 -25.77 -11.82
CA SER A 128 -24.93 -24.87 -12.87
C SER A 128 -23.90 -23.82 -13.32
N ILE A 129 -22.64 -23.93 -12.90
CA ILE A 129 -21.60 -22.95 -13.20
C ILE A 129 -20.98 -23.29 -14.56
N SER A 130 -21.05 -22.35 -15.50
CA SER A 130 -20.42 -22.52 -16.80
C SER A 130 -18.90 -22.34 -16.74
N THR A 131 -18.17 -23.00 -17.64
CA THR A 131 -16.73 -22.77 -17.82
C THR A 131 -16.42 -21.30 -18.11
N GLY A 132 -17.27 -20.63 -18.90
CA GLY A 132 -17.14 -19.20 -19.20
C GLY A 132 -17.24 -18.32 -17.94
N THR A 133 -18.13 -18.66 -17.01
CA THR A 133 -18.26 -17.96 -15.72
C THR A 133 -16.98 -18.09 -14.89
N VAL A 134 -16.38 -19.28 -14.83
CA VAL A 134 -15.11 -19.50 -14.10
C VAL A 134 -13.97 -18.73 -14.74
N VAL A 135 -13.84 -18.80 -16.07
CA VAL A 135 -12.80 -18.08 -16.79
C VAL A 135 -12.95 -16.57 -16.58
N ASN A 136 -14.17 -16.03 -16.67
CA ASN A 136 -14.44 -14.62 -16.40
C ASN A 136 -14.08 -14.24 -14.96
N LEU A 137 -14.41 -15.09 -13.97
CA LEU A 137 -14.05 -14.86 -12.58
C LEU A 137 -12.52 -14.83 -12.37
N ILE A 138 -11.78 -15.73 -13.03
CA ILE A 138 -10.32 -15.75 -12.97
C ILE A 138 -9.71 -14.53 -13.65
N SER A 139 -10.22 -14.15 -14.82
CA SER A 139 -9.64 -13.09 -15.63
C SER A 139 -10.03 -11.69 -15.16
N ASN A 140 -11.30 -11.44 -14.85
CA ASN A 140 -11.78 -10.10 -14.48
C ASN A 140 -11.73 -9.84 -12.98
N ASP A 141 -12.17 -10.78 -12.14
CA ASP A 141 -12.31 -10.49 -10.70
C ASP A 141 -10.97 -10.63 -9.94
N LEU A 142 -10.07 -11.50 -10.40
CA LEU A 142 -8.76 -11.69 -9.74
C LEU A 142 -7.67 -10.78 -10.28
N GLN A 143 -7.79 -10.25 -11.50
CA GLN A 143 -6.80 -9.35 -12.08
C GLN A 143 -6.58 -8.06 -11.26
N PRO A 144 -7.62 -7.39 -10.73
CA PRO A 144 -7.46 -6.19 -9.92
C PRO A 144 -6.62 -6.39 -8.65
N PHE A 145 -6.48 -7.61 -8.11
CA PHE A 145 -5.71 -7.84 -6.89
C PHE A 145 -4.22 -7.49 -7.01
N GLU A 146 -3.65 -7.51 -8.23
CA GLU A 146 -2.27 -7.08 -8.46
C GLU A 146 -2.09 -5.57 -8.17
N ASN A 147 -3.10 -4.75 -8.47
CA ASN A 147 -3.06 -3.30 -8.29
C ASN A 147 -3.79 -2.82 -7.02
N PHE A 148 -4.81 -3.55 -6.59
CA PHE A 148 -5.62 -3.22 -5.42
C PHE A 148 -4.83 -3.34 -4.12
N ILE A 149 -3.97 -4.36 -3.99
CA ILE A 149 -3.11 -4.52 -2.80
C ILE A 149 -2.17 -3.32 -2.61
N PRO A 150 -1.45 -2.87 -3.67
CA PRO A 150 -0.70 -1.61 -3.61
C PRO A 150 -1.51 -0.42 -3.13
N ILE A 151 -2.67 -0.18 -3.75
CA ILE A 151 -3.55 0.93 -3.39
C ILE A 151 -4.01 0.79 -1.93
N GLY A 152 -4.37 -0.42 -1.50
CA GLY A 152 -4.84 -0.70 -0.15
C GLY A 152 -3.82 -0.37 0.94
N LEU A 153 -2.53 -0.63 0.71
CA LEU A 153 -1.47 -0.22 1.63
C LEU A 153 -1.27 1.30 1.61
N TYR A 154 -1.39 1.93 0.45
CA TYR A 154 -1.30 3.38 0.31
C TYR A 154 -2.50 4.13 0.94
N ILE A 155 -3.68 3.50 1.08
CA ILE A 155 -4.80 4.07 1.85
C ILE A 155 -4.42 4.29 3.32
N ILE A 156 -3.48 3.51 3.87
CA ILE A 156 -3.00 3.67 5.24
C ILE A 156 -1.87 4.71 5.30
N LEU A 157 -0.90 4.61 4.39
CA LEU A 157 0.28 5.47 4.40
C LEU A 157 0.02 6.88 3.86
N GLY A 158 -0.80 7.00 2.81
CA GLY A 158 -1.08 8.26 2.12
C GLY A 158 -1.68 9.35 3.01
N PRO A 159 -2.70 9.08 3.85
CA PRO A 159 -3.22 10.08 4.78
C PRO A 159 -2.16 10.54 5.79
N LEU A 160 -1.28 9.65 6.25
CA LEU A 160 -0.19 10.00 7.16
C LEU A 160 0.84 10.91 6.47
N GLU A 161 1.25 10.58 5.24
CA GLU A 161 2.11 11.43 4.41
C GLU A 161 1.45 12.80 4.16
N MET A 162 0.17 12.82 3.82
CA MET A 162 -0.60 14.04 3.57
C MET A 162 -0.66 14.94 4.82
N ILE A 163 -0.98 14.38 5.98
CA ILE A 163 -1.03 15.14 7.25
C ILE A 163 0.34 15.72 7.58
N ALA A 164 1.41 14.92 7.45
CA ALA A 164 2.77 15.39 7.70
C ALA A 164 3.17 16.51 6.73
N GLY A 165 2.94 16.33 5.42
CA GLY A 165 3.22 17.35 4.42
C GLY A 165 2.42 18.63 4.65
N MET A 166 1.14 18.50 5.00
CA MET A 166 0.27 19.64 5.33
C MET A 166 0.77 20.41 6.55
N TYR A 167 1.24 19.70 7.57
CA TYR A 167 1.83 20.32 8.75
C TYR A 167 3.05 21.18 8.39
N PHE A 168 4.00 20.65 7.61
CA PHE A 168 5.17 21.41 7.19
C PHE A 168 4.82 22.60 6.28
N LEU A 169 3.88 22.41 5.34
CA LEU A 169 3.38 23.50 4.50
C LEU A 169 2.71 24.60 5.32
N TRP A 170 1.95 24.25 6.37
CA TRP A 170 1.33 25.21 7.27
C TRP A 170 2.38 26.05 8.00
N GLN A 171 3.50 25.44 8.42
CA GLN A 171 4.59 26.19 9.07
C GLN A 171 5.22 27.25 8.15
N GLU A 172 5.35 26.95 6.85
CA GLU A 172 5.99 27.87 5.89
C GLU A 172 5.01 28.90 5.29
N LEU A 173 3.74 28.54 5.07
CA LEU A 173 2.76 29.37 4.34
C LEU A 173 1.55 29.82 5.18
N GLY A 174 1.42 29.34 6.42
CA GLY A 174 0.25 29.61 7.26
C GLY A 174 -1.06 29.20 6.57
N VAL A 175 -2.12 29.98 6.74
CA VAL A 175 -3.46 29.66 6.18
C VAL A 175 -3.47 29.56 4.65
N ALA A 176 -2.52 30.20 3.95
CA ALA A 176 -2.47 30.21 2.48
C ALA A 176 -2.31 28.80 1.87
N CYS A 177 -1.72 27.85 2.60
CA CYS A 177 -1.60 26.47 2.14
C CYS A 177 -2.97 25.77 1.91
N LEU A 178 -4.03 26.20 2.60
CA LEU A 178 -5.37 25.64 2.43
C LEU A 178 -5.97 25.96 1.04
N ALA A 179 -5.62 27.09 0.45
CA ALA A 179 -6.05 27.42 -0.91
C ALA A 179 -5.46 26.43 -1.94
N GLY A 180 -4.19 26.04 -1.73
CA GLY A 180 -3.54 25.01 -2.54
C GLY A 180 -4.19 23.63 -2.36
N LEU A 181 -4.49 23.24 -1.12
CA LEU A 181 -5.20 21.98 -0.84
C LEU A 181 -6.59 21.97 -1.50
N LEU A 182 -7.35 23.06 -1.39
CA LEU A 182 -8.68 23.18 -2.01
C LEU A 182 -8.59 23.05 -3.54
N ALA A 183 -7.61 23.69 -4.16
CA ALA A 183 -7.40 23.58 -5.60
C ALA A 183 -7.08 22.13 -6.03
N LEU A 184 -6.26 21.40 -5.27
CA LEU A 184 -5.97 19.99 -5.53
C LEU A 184 -7.23 19.11 -5.39
N LEU A 185 -8.06 19.35 -4.37
CA LEU A 185 -9.31 18.62 -4.17
C LEU A 185 -10.33 18.88 -5.27
N LEU A 186 -10.42 20.11 -5.78
CA LEU A 186 -11.29 20.46 -6.92
C LEU A 186 -10.79 19.87 -8.24
N LEU A 187 -9.49 19.60 -8.37
CA LEU A 187 -8.91 18.94 -9.54
C LEU A 187 -9.18 17.43 -9.56
N MET A 188 -9.39 16.82 -8.39
CA MET A 188 -9.81 15.42 -8.31
C MET A 188 -11.25 15.31 -8.82
N PRO A 189 -11.50 14.54 -9.89
CA PRO A 189 -12.84 14.37 -10.44
C PRO A 189 -13.79 13.62 -9.49
#